data_AF-A0AAU4YI69-F1
#
_entry.id   AF-A0AAU4YI69-F1
#
_cell.length_a   1.000
_cell.length_b   1.000
_cell.length_c   1.000
_cell.angle_alpha   90.00
_cell.angle_beta   90.00
_cell.angle_gamma   90.00
#
_symmetry.space_group_name_H-M   'P 1'
#
loop_
_entity.id
_entity.type
_entity.pdbx_description
1 polymer ?
#
loop_
_entity_poly.entity_id
_entity_poly.type
_entity_poly.pdbx_seq_one_letter_code
_entity_poly.pdbx_strand_id
1 'polypeptide(L)' 'MSPTLRELGSVRSAAVVNAEIRALWARSGARLSAADEAKYQRLLVEWAAAVGPASAEGAEGVEPAPLAEGTARASLAEAA' A
#
# COMPACT_ATOMS: atom_id res chain seq x y z
N MET A 1 -33.15 -6.34 -12.28
CA MET A 1 -31.84 -6.33 -11.59
C MET A 1 -31.08 -5.13 -12.10
N SER A 2 -30.96 -4.09 -11.26
CA SER A 2 -30.26 -2.85 -11.62
C SER A 2 -28.76 -3.06 -11.41
N PRO A 3 -27.89 -2.72 -12.38
CA PRO A 3 -26.46 -2.77 -12.16
C PRO A 3 -26.14 -1.72 -11.10
N THR A 4 -25.62 -2.16 -9.95
CA THR A 4 -25.15 -1.22 -8.93
C THR A 4 -24.02 -0.40 -9.55
N LEU A 5 -24.14 0.93 -9.45
CA LEU A 5 -23.20 1.97 -9.91
C LEU A 5 -21.71 1.74 -9.53
N ARG A 6 -21.40 0.73 -8.72
CA ARG A 6 -20.05 0.23 -8.48
C ARG A 6 -19.41 -0.44 -9.71
N GLU A 7 -20.20 -0.86 -10.70
CA GLU A 7 -19.69 -1.53 -11.92
C GLU A 7 -19.29 -0.60 -13.07
N LEU A 8 -19.65 0.69 -13.08
CA LEU A 8 -19.54 1.52 -14.29
C LEU A 8 -18.46 2.64 -14.26
N GLY A 9 -17.54 2.64 -13.29
CA GLY A 9 -16.44 3.61 -13.35
C GLY A 9 -15.57 3.78 -12.10
N SER A 10 -15.79 2.99 -11.05
CA SER A 10 -14.93 3.03 -9.88
C SER A 10 -13.76 2.07 -10.09
N VAL A 11 -12.54 2.61 -10.15
CA VAL A 11 -11.29 1.85 -10.16
C VAL A 11 -11.39 0.69 -9.16
N ARG A 12 -10.98 -0.53 -9.54
CA ARG A 12 -11.03 -1.69 -8.62
C ARG A 12 -10.31 -1.32 -7.32
N SER A 13 -10.94 -1.63 -6.19
CA SER A 13 -10.35 -1.31 -4.89
C SER A 13 -8.98 -1.98 -4.71
N ALA A 14 -8.06 -1.30 -4.03
CA ALA A 14 -6.72 -1.83 -3.76
C ALA A 14 -6.75 -3.20 -3.06
N ALA A 15 -7.77 -3.47 -2.23
CA ALA A 15 -7.96 -4.77 -1.57
C ALA A 15 -8.19 -5.92 -2.56
N VAL A 16 -8.98 -5.69 -3.61
CA VAL A 16 -9.25 -6.68 -4.66
C VAL A 16 -7.98 -6.93 -5.48
N VAL A 17 -7.28 -5.86 -5.88
CA VAL A 17 -6.03 -5.99 -6.65
C VAL A 17 -4.96 -6.74 -5.86
N ASN A 18 -4.84 -6.46 -4.56
CA ASN A 18 -3.92 -7.18 -3.66
C ASN A 18 -4.27 -8.66 -3.52
N ALA A 19 -5.55 -9.02 -3.45
CA ALA A 19 -5.97 -10.41 -3.41
C ALA A 19 -5.56 -11.16 -4.68
N GLU A 20 -5.67 -10.53 -5.85
CA GLU A 20 -5.24 -11.11 -7.12
C GLU A 20 -3.72 -11.27 -7.22
N ILE A 21 -2.94 -10.30 -6.73
CA ILE A 21 -1.48 -10.39 -6.64
C ILE A 21 -1.08 -11.60 -5.79
N ARG A 22 -1.69 -11.78 -4.61
CA ARG A 22 -1.42 -12.94 -3.74
C ARG A 22 -1.80 -14.25 -4.39
N ALA A 23 -2.95 -14.31 -5.06
CA ALA A 23 -3.39 -15.51 -5.78
C ALA A 23 -2.46 -15.86 -6.94
N LEU A 24 -1.88 -14.86 -7.63
CA LEU A 24 -0.87 -15.06 -8.65
C LEU A 24 0.37 -15.74 -8.07
N TRP A 25 0.94 -15.17 -7.01
CA TRP A 25 2.10 -15.74 -6.31
C TRP A 25 1.85 -17.15 -5.78
N ALA A 26 0.67 -17.42 -5.22
CA ALA A 26 0.31 -18.75 -4.73
C ALA A 26 0.30 -19.82 -5.84
N ARG A 27 -0.07 -19.44 -7.07
CA ARG A 27 -0.08 -20.36 -8.22
C ARG A 27 1.31 -20.53 -8.86
N SER A 28 2.08 -19.45 -8.97
CA SER A 28 3.40 -19.48 -9.60
C SER A 28 4.47 -20.09 -8.68
N GLY A 29 4.21 -20.18 -7.38
CA GLY A 29 5.15 -20.75 -6.41
C GLY A 29 6.30 -19.79 -6.11
N ALA A 30 7.55 -20.27 -6.22
CA ALA A 30 8.74 -19.51 -5.84
C ALA A 30 9.17 -18.44 -6.87
N ARG A 31 8.75 -18.57 -8.14
CA ARG A 31 9.14 -17.66 -9.23
C ARG A 31 7.99 -17.46 -10.22
N LEU A 32 7.84 -16.22 -10.70
CA LEU A 32 6.87 -15.91 -11.74
C LEU A 32 7.43 -16.34 -13.11
N SER A 33 6.55 -16.90 -13.94
CA SER A 33 6.84 -17.04 -15.38
C SER A 33 6.82 -15.66 -16.05
N ALA A 34 7.38 -15.52 -17.26
CA ALA A 34 7.32 -14.25 -18.00
C ALA A 34 5.88 -13.74 -18.23
N ALA A 35 4.92 -14.66 -18.40
CA ALA A 35 3.51 -14.34 -18.55
C ALA A 35 2.89 -13.86 -17.22
N ASP A 36 3.23 -14.51 -16.10
CA ASP A 36 2.78 -14.09 -14.78
C ASP A 36 3.42 -12.76 -14.36
N GLU A 37 4.67 -12.52 -14.72
CA GLU A 37 5.36 -11.26 -14.48
C GLU A 37 4.67 -10.10 -15.19
N ALA A 38 4.32 -10.26 -16.48
CA ALA A 38 3.55 -9.25 -17.19
C ALA A 38 2.16 -8.99 -16.56
N LYS A 39 1.54 -10.03 -15.98
CA LYS A 39 0.29 -9.87 -15.22
C LYS A 39 0.52 -9.14 -13.90
N TYR A 40 1.58 -9.48 -13.18
CA TYR A 40 1.97 -8.85 -11.93
C TYR A 40 2.25 -7.35 -12.11
N GLN A 41 2.99 -6.97 -13.14
CA GLN A 41 3.27 -5.56 -13.46
C GLN A 41 1.99 -4.76 -13.72
N ARG A 42 1.03 -5.33 -14.46
CA ARG A 42 -0.27 -4.69 -14.68
C ARG A 42 -1.06 -4.50 -13.38
N LEU A 43 -1.08 -5.53 -12.52
CA LEU A 43 -1.73 -5.44 -11.22
C LEU A 43 -1.05 -4.41 -10.30
N LEU A 44 0.27 -4.23 -10.37
CA LEU A 44 0.97 -3.18 -9.61
C LEU A 44 0.58 -1.77 -10.04
N VAL A 45 0.49 -1.52 -11.35
CA VAL A 45 0.05 -0.21 -11.89
C VAL A 45 -1.38 0.08 -11.44
N GLU A 46 -2.25 -0.91 -11.50
CA GLU A 46 -3.63 -0.77 -11.07
C GLU A 46 -3.76 -0.57 -9.56
N TRP A 47 -2.97 -1.29 -8.77
CA TRP A 47 -2.90 -1.10 -7.33
C TRP A 47 -2.44 0.33 -7.00
N ALA A 48 -1.40 0.82 -7.67
CA ALA A 48 -0.90 2.19 -7.51
C ALA A 48 -1.99 3.24 -7.81
N ALA A 49 -2.79 3.03 -8.86
CA ALA A 49 -3.93 3.90 -9.17
C ALA A 49 -5.01 3.83 -8.09
N ALA A 50 -5.26 2.65 -7.53
CA ALA A 50 -6.26 2.44 -6.49
C ALA A 50 -5.85 2.97 -5.10
N VAL A 51 -4.55 3.14 -4.84
CA VAL A 51 -4.01 3.72 -3.58
C VAL A 51 -3.58 5.19 -3.71
N GLY A 52 -3.76 5.78 -4.90
CA GLY A 52 -3.36 7.16 -5.19
C GLY A 52 -3.99 8.21 -4.25
N PRO A 53 -3.45 9.44 -4.23
CA PRO A 53 -3.74 10.45 -3.20
C PRO A 53 -5.20 10.92 -3.12
N ALA A 54 -6.07 10.57 -4.09
CA ALA A 54 -7.50 10.90 -4.09
C ALA A 54 -8.33 10.09 -3.05
N SER A 55 -7.73 9.11 -2.36
CA SER A 55 -8.37 8.46 -1.20
C SER A 55 -8.04 9.14 0.13
N ALA A 56 -7.15 10.14 0.15
CA ALA A 56 -6.79 10.92 1.33
C ALA A 56 -7.69 12.16 1.53
N GLU A 57 -8.78 12.26 0.77
CA GLU A 57 -9.87 13.23 0.97
C GLU A 57 -10.69 12.82 2.20
N GLY A 58 -10.07 12.91 3.38
CA GLY A 58 -10.67 12.47 4.64
C GLY A 58 -9.69 12.29 5.80
N ALA A 59 -8.38 12.45 5.57
CA ALA A 59 -7.38 12.52 6.65
C ALA A 59 -7.18 13.99 7.10
N GLU A 60 -8.26 14.68 7.41
CA GLU A 60 -8.19 15.92 8.20
C GLU A 60 -8.05 15.49 9.67
N GLY A 61 -6.88 15.72 10.28
CA GLY A 61 -6.72 15.58 11.74
C GLY A 61 -5.78 14.48 12.25
N VAL A 62 -4.67 14.18 11.58
CA VAL A 62 -3.51 13.65 12.33
C VAL A 62 -2.71 14.85 12.84
N GLU A 63 -3.09 15.33 14.02
CA GLU A 63 -2.27 16.22 14.84
C GLU A 63 -0.89 15.57 15.03
N PRO A 64 0.23 16.21 14.62
CA PRO A 64 1.54 15.67 14.90
C PRO A 64 1.76 15.68 16.42
N ALA A 65 1.97 14.50 17.00
CA ALA A 65 2.28 14.34 18.42
C ALA A 65 3.42 15.31 18.81
N PRO A 66 3.31 16.02 19.94
CA PRO A 66 4.33 16.98 20.32
C PRO A 66 5.66 16.24 20.51
N LEU A 67 6.69 16.76 19.86
CA LEU A 67 8.06 16.29 20.03
C LEU A 67 8.39 16.36 21.51
N ALA A 68 8.46 15.21 22.17
CA ALA A 68 8.95 15.11 23.53
C ALA A 68 10.43 15.50 23.52
N GLU A 69 10.70 16.77 23.82
CA GLU A 69 12.01 17.24 24.26
C GLU A 69 12.38 16.45 25.51
N GLY A 70 13.30 15.49 25.40
CA GLY A 70 13.62 14.65 26.54
C GLY A 70 14.38 13.38 26.23
N THR A 71 15.52 13.47 25.54
CA THR A 71 16.57 12.44 25.69
C THR A 71 17.87 13.13 26.02
N ALA A 72 18.04 13.29 27.33
CA ALA A 72 19.30 13.66 27.96
C ALA A 72 20.45 12.83 27.36
N ARG A 73 21.44 13.52 26.77
CA ARG A 73 22.75 12.92 26.50
C ARG A 73 23.47 12.73 27.83
N ALA A 74 23.15 11.65 28.53
CA ALA A 74 23.96 11.16 29.62
C ALA A 74 25.12 10.32 29.06
N SER A 75 26.33 10.71 29.47
CA SER A 75 27.57 9.92 29.55
C SER A 75 28.23 9.40 28.28
N LEU A 76 29.37 10.02 27.96
CA LEU A 76 30.68 9.36 27.91
C LEU A 76 31.79 10.41 27.73
N ALA A 77 32.48 10.74 28.82
CA ALA A 77 33.86 11.24 28.81
C ALA A 77 34.48 10.70 30.12
N GLU A 78 35.03 9.49 30.09
CA GLU A 78 36.40 9.13 29.72
C GLU A 78 37.27 9.06 30.98
N ALA A 79 37.62 7.82 31.33
CA ALA A 79 38.65 7.48 32.28
C ALA A 79 39.99 7.45 31.55
N ALA A 80 40.93 8.30 31.95
CA ALA A 80 42.39 8.08 31.97
C ALA A 80 43.08 9.35 32.48
#